data_AF-B4WUP1-F1
#
_entry.id   AF-B4WUP1-F1
#
_cell.length_a   1.000
_cell.length_b   1.000
_cell.length_c   1.000
_cell.angle_alpha   90.00
_cell.angle_beta   90.00
_cell.angle_gamma   90.00
#
_symmetry.space_group_name_H-M   'P 1'
#
loop_
_entity.id
_entity.type
_entity.pdbx_description
1 polymer ?
#
loop_
_entity_poly.entity_id
_entity_poly.type
_entity_poly.pdbx_seq_one_letter_code
_entity_poly.pdbx_strand_id
1 'polypeptide(L)'
;MYPNTPFTNTVVAVEVLIGLIGVAIVTGLAFARFSRSTARIMFSRVAVVAPYNGSPALMFRVANQRGNQIVEAQMRVYLLRDEVSLEGQFIRRLYPLTLLRAQTPDFSLTWMAIHPINATSPLQGQTPESLVQLRAQIVVSLGGIDETVAQAVHARHLFNAEDILWNYRLVDIIRDTAGGDRYIDFTHFHSVTGVAE
;
A
#
# COMPACT_ATOMS: atom_id res chain seq x y z
N MET A 1 42.57 26.55 29.79
CA MET A 1 43.79 25.78 30.16
C MET A 1 44.38 25.20 28.89
N TYR A 2 45.69 25.26 28.70
CA TYR A 2 46.35 24.68 27.53
C TYR A 2 47.31 23.57 27.98
N PRO A 3 47.39 22.44 27.24
CA PRO A 3 48.27 21.33 27.57
C PRO A 3 49.75 21.74 27.44
N ASN A 4 50.54 21.46 28.47
CA ASN A 4 51.96 21.86 28.55
C ASN A 4 52.94 20.70 28.38
N THR A 5 52.46 19.46 28.30
CA THR A 5 53.31 18.27 28.16
C THR A 5 52.89 17.43 26.95
N PRO A 6 53.83 16.66 26.34
CA PRO A 6 53.50 15.74 25.25
C PRO A 6 52.39 14.75 25.61
N PHE A 7 52.37 14.28 26.86
CA PHE A 7 51.32 13.39 27.37
C PHE A 7 49.94 14.07 27.35
N THR A 8 49.84 15.29 27.88
CA THR A 8 48.58 16.06 27.87
C THR A 8 48.13 16.38 26.45
N ASN A 9 49.06 16.67 25.52
CA ASN A 9 48.75 16.87 24.11
C ASN A 9 48.14 15.61 23.46
N THR A 10 48.69 14.42 23.74
CA THR A 10 48.15 13.15 23.22
C THR A 10 46.75 12.88 23.77
N VAL A 11 46.50 13.11 25.06
CA VAL A 11 45.17 12.94 25.65
C VAL A 11 44.14 13.86 24.99
N VAL A 12 44.49 15.14 24.81
CA VAL A 12 43.62 16.12 24.12
C VAL A 12 43.36 15.69 22.68
N ALA A 13 44.36 15.19 21.95
CA ALA A 13 44.18 14.72 20.59
C ALA A 13 43.21 13.52 20.50
N VAL A 14 43.34 12.55 21.42
CA VAL A 14 42.43 11.41 21.52
C VAL A 14 41.01 11.86 21.87
N GLU A 15 40.87 12.76 22.84
CA GLU A 15 39.56 13.32 23.23
C GLU A 15 38.87 14.04 22.06
N VAL A 16 39.61 14.89 21.33
CA VAL A 16 39.09 15.59 20.15
C VAL A 16 38.68 14.60 19.07
N LEU A 17 39.47 13.55 18.81
CA LEU A 17 39.13 12.52 17.84
C LEU A 17 37.84 11.79 18.23
N ILE A 18 37.70 11.38 19.49
CA ILE A 18 36.50 10.71 20.00
C ILE A 18 35.29 11.67 19.92
N GLY A 19 35.47 12.94 20.29
CA GLY A 19 34.43 13.96 20.21
C GLY A 19 33.92 14.16 18.78
N LEU A 20 34.84 14.26 17.80
CA LEU A 20 34.50 14.38 16.39
C LEU A 20 33.74 13.16 15.87
N ILE A 21 34.19 11.95 16.23
CA ILE A 21 33.49 10.70 15.88
C ILE A 21 32.09 10.68 16.51
N GLY A 22 31.96 11.08 17.77
CA GLY A 22 30.68 11.14 18.48
C GLY A 22 29.68 12.08 17.80
N VAL A 23 30.10 13.30 17.47
CA VAL A 23 29.27 14.28 16.74
C VAL A 23 28.86 13.75 15.37
N ALA A 24 29.78 13.13 14.62
CA ALA A 24 29.49 12.54 13.31
C ALA A 24 28.44 11.42 13.41
N ILE A 25 28.56 10.53 14.40
CA ILE A 25 27.60 9.43 14.62
C ILE A 25 26.21 9.98 14.98
N VAL A 26 26.13 10.92 15.93
CA VAL A 26 24.83 11.49 16.36
C VAL A 26 24.15 12.20 15.19
N THR A 27 24.91 12.99 14.43
CA THR A 27 24.39 13.70 13.24
C THR A 27 23.91 12.72 12.17
N GLY A 28 24.69 11.68 11.88
CA GLY A 28 24.33 10.64 10.92
C GLY A 28 23.07 9.87 11.32
N LEU A 29 22.93 9.50 12.60
CA LEU A 29 21.75 8.83 13.13
C LEU A 29 20.51 9.73 13.11
N ALA A 30 20.66 11.01 13.43
CA ALA A 30 19.57 11.98 13.36
C ALA A 30 19.08 12.13 11.90
N PHE A 31 20.00 12.32 10.94
CA PHE A 31 19.67 12.37 9.52
C PHE A 31 18.97 11.09 9.06
N ALA A 32 19.54 9.91 9.34
CA ALA A 32 18.93 8.63 8.99
C ALA A 32 17.51 8.46 9.57
N ARG A 33 17.27 8.99 10.78
CA ARG A 33 15.94 8.96 11.39
C ARG A 33 14.96 9.88 10.67
N PHE A 34 15.36 11.11 10.34
CA PHE A 34 14.47 12.11 9.72
C PHE A 34 14.28 11.90 8.21
N SER A 35 15.25 11.29 7.53
CA SER A 35 15.15 11.00 6.11
C SER A 35 14.20 9.83 5.81
N ARG A 36 13.84 9.00 6.80
CA ARG A 36 12.91 7.88 6.56
C ARG A 36 11.55 8.38 6.11
N SER A 37 11.16 8.00 4.90
CA SER A 37 9.80 8.20 4.44
C SER A 37 8.80 7.38 5.27
N THR A 38 7.75 8.04 5.76
CA THR A 38 6.61 7.39 6.40
C THR A 38 5.35 7.66 5.58
N ALA A 39 5.18 6.96 4.46
CA ALA A 39 3.91 6.97 3.76
C ALA A 39 2.81 6.37 4.66
N ARG A 40 1.71 7.11 4.84
CA ARG A 40 0.52 6.62 5.55
C ARG A 40 -0.53 6.23 4.51
N ILE A 41 -0.33 5.04 3.94
CA ILE A 41 -1.23 4.48 2.95
C ILE A 41 -2.31 3.69 3.67
N MET A 42 -3.58 4.01 3.38
CA MET A 42 -4.74 3.34 3.94
C MET A 42 -5.49 2.59 2.85
N PHE A 43 -5.80 1.31 3.09
CA PHE A 43 -6.64 0.49 2.21
C PHE A 43 -8.06 0.41 2.76
N SER A 44 -9.06 0.21 1.90
CA SER A 44 -10.40 -0.16 2.37
C SER A 44 -10.30 -1.44 3.20
N ARG A 45 -11.20 -1.63 4.17
CA ARG A 45 -11.19 -2.84 5.02
C ARG A 45 -11.59 -4.09 4.25
N VAL A 46 -12.37 -3.89 3.19
CA VAL A 46 -12.92 -4.95 2.35
C VAL A 46 -12.60 -4.65 0.89
N ALA A 47 -12.51 -5.70 0.10
CA ALA A 47 -12.65 -5.65 -1.34
C ALA A 47 -14.09 -6.00 -1.71
N VAL A 48 -14.59 -5.45 -2.81
CA VAL A 48 -15.96 -5.69 -3.26
C VAL A 48 -15.97 -6.27 -4.67
N VAL A 49 -16.92 -7.14 -4.96
CA VAL A 49 -17.17 -7.65 -6.31
C VAL A 49 -18.55 -7.19 -6.74
N ALA A 50 -18.60 -6.39 -7.81
CA ALA A 50 -19.84 -5.90 -8.40
C ALA A 50 -19.67 -5.61 -9.89
N PRO A 51 -20.78 -5.43 -10.63
CA PRO A 51 -20.71 -5.01 -12.03
C PRO A 51 -20.01 -3.65 -12.18
N TYR A 52 -19.02 -3.60 -13.06
CA TYR A 52 -18.33 -2.40 -13.53
C TYR A 52 -18.29 -2.42 -15.06
N ASN A 53 -18.89 -1.42 -15.70
CA ASN A 53 -19.05 -1.34 -17.16
C ASN A 53 -19.65 -2.63 -17.78
N GLY A 54 -20.66 -3.20 -17.13
CA GLY A 54 -21.37 -4.39 -17.64
C GLY A 54 -20.67 -5.74 -17.38
N SER A 55 -19.52 -5.75 -16.70
CA SER A 55 -18.80 -6.98 -16.34
C SER A 55 -18.47 -7.02 -14.85
N PRO A 56 -18.46 -8.19 -14.18
CA PRO A 56 -18.07 -8.26 -12.78
C PRO A 56 -16.61 -7.83 -12.60
N ALA A 57 -16.33 -7.06 -11.56
CA ALA A 57 -14.97 -6.62 -11.24
C ALA A 57 -14.72 -6.67 -9.73
N LEU A 58 -13.51 -7.10 -9.35
CA LEU A 58 -12.99 -6.93 -8.00
C LEU A 58 -12.48 -5.50 -7.84
N MET A 59 -12.94 -4.81 -6.81
CA MET A 59 -12.62 -3.42 -6.55
C MET A 59 -12.24 -3.21 -5.08
N PHE A 60 -11.21 -2.40 -4.84
CA PHE A 60 -10.89 -1.88 -3.52
C PHE A 60 -10.31 -0.49 -3.67
N ARG A 61 -10.30 0.30 -2.61
CA ARG A 61 -9.74 1.66 -2.65
C ARG A 61 -8.55 1.79 -1.74
N VAL A 62 -7.63 2.65 -2.15
CA VAL A 62 -6.46 3.05 -1.37
C VAL A 62 -6.44 4.57 -1.27
N ALA A 63 -5.93 5.10 -0.18
CA ALA A 63 -5.75 6.52 0.05
C ALA A 63 -4.37 6.83 0.60
N ASN A 64 -3.84 7.99 0.21
CA ASN A 64 -2.73 8.61 0.91
C ASN A 64 -3.29 9.50 2.01
N GLN A 65 -3.04 9.15 3.27
CA GLN A 65 -3.46 9.96 4.42
C GLN A 65 -2.49 11.12 4.69
N ARG A 66 -1.32 11.09 4.05
CA ARG A 66 -0.35 12.18 4.11
C ARG A 66 -0.68 13.10 2.93
N GLY A 67 -0.82 14.40 3.18
CA GLY A 67 -1.12 15.39 2.13
C GLY A 67 0.07 15.67 1.19
N ASN A 68 0.98 14.71 1.03
CA ASN A 68 2.09 14.77 0.10
C ASN A 68 1.83 13.85 -1.10
N GLN A 69 2.67 13.93 -2.12
CA GLN A 69 2.52 13.11 -3.31
C GLN A 69 3.39 11.86 -3.24
N ILE A 70 2.85 10.76 -3.73
CA ILE A 70 3.63 9.57 -4.09
C ILE A 70 3.68 9.53 -5.61
N VAL A 71 4.85 9.85 -6.16
CA VAL A 71 5.08 9.87 -7.60
C VAL A 71 5.41 8.48 -8.12
N GLU A 72 5.08 8.24 -9.39
CA GLU A 72 5.30 6.95 -10.07
C GLU A 72 4.73 5.76 -9.30
N ALA A 73 3.55 5.96 -8.70
CA ALA A 73 2.91 4.95 -7.87
C ALA A 73 2.47 3.75 -8.72
N GLN A 74 2.88 2.55 -8.32
CA GLN A 74 2.59 1.27 -8.98
C GLN A 74 1.91 0.32 -8.01
N MET A 75 0.82 -0.29 -8.44
CA MET A 75 0.07 -1.28 -7.70
C MET A 75 0.09 -2.63 -8.40
N ARG A 76 0.46 -3.67 -7.65
CA ARG A 76 0.40 -5.06 -8.08
C ARG A 76 -0.55 -5.82 -7.16
N VAL A 77 -1.42 -6.62 -7.77
CA VAL A 77 -2.44 -7.38 -7.07
C VAL A 77 -2.33 -8.83 -7.49
N TYR A 78 -2.46 -9.73 -6.52
CA TYR A 78 -2.35 -11.16 -6.75
C TYR A 78 -3.44 -11.91 -6.00
N LEU A 79 -3.96 -12.98 -6.62
CA LEU A 79 -4.73 -14.01 -5.94
C LEU A 79 -3.76 -15.08 -5.44
N LEU A 80 -3.72 -15.27 -4.13
CA LEU A 80 -3.01 -16.36 -3.47
C LEU A 80 -4.04 -17.41 -3.08
N ARG A 81 -3.85 -18.67 -3.48
CA ARG A 81 -4.77 -19.75 -3.08
C ARG A 81 -4.07 -21.10 -2.97
N ASP A 82 -4.69 -22.00 -2.22
CA ASP A 82 -4.23 -23.39 -2.08
C ASP A 82 -4.69 -24.22 -3.28
N GLU A 83 -3.78 -25.02 -3.83
CA GLU A 83 -4.01 -25.94 -4.94
C GLU A 83 -3.30 -27.27 -4.69
N VAL A 84 -3.81 -28.33 -5.32
CA VAL A 84 -3.11 -29.62 -5.40
C VAL A 84 -2.69 -29.80 -6.87
N SER A 85 -1.40 -30.03 -7.09
CA SER A 85 -0.86 -30.25 -8.43
C SER A 85 -1.35 -31.58 -9.01
N LEU A 86 -1.15 -31.80 -10.31
CA LEU A 86 -1.51 -33.06 -10.97
C LEU A 86 -0.73 -34.24 -10.39
N GLU A 87 0.45 -33.98 -9.83
CA GLU A 87 1.31 -34.93 -9.13
C GLU A 87 0.90 -35.16 -7.66
N GLY A 88 -0.20 -34.55 -7.20
CA GLY A 88 -0.72 -34.69 -5.84
C GLY A 88 -0.01 -33.83 -4.80
N GLN A 89 0.82 -32.86 -5.21
CA GLN A 89 1.54 -31.99 -4.28
C GLN A 89 0.70 -30.77 -3.88
N PHE A 90 0.65 -30.48 -2.58
CA PHE A 90 0.04 -29.25 -2.09
C PHE A 90 0.92 -28.04 -2.40
N ILE A 91 0.35 -27.04 -3.07
CA ILE A 91 1.04 -25.81 -3.48
C ILE A 91 0.15 -24.62 -3.17
N ARG A 92 0.72 -23.60 -2.55
CA ARG A 92 0.08 -22.29 -2.46
C ARG A 92 0.55 -21.42 -3.62
N ARG A 93 -0.33 -21.18 -4.58
CA ARG A 93 0.01 -20.52 -5.85
C ARG A 93 -0.42 -19.07 -5.87
N LEU A 94 0.42 -18.23 -6.48
CA LEU A 94 0.20 -16.80 -6.65
C LEU A 94 -0.12 -16.50 -8.12
N TYR A 95 -1.28 -15.90 -8.36
CA TYR A 95 -1.76 -15.52 -9.69
C TYR A 95 -1.87 -14.00 -9.80
N PRO A 96 -1.29 -13.36 -10.82
CA PRO A 96 -1.44 -11.92 -11.01
C PRO A 96 -2.90 -11.58 -11.38
N LEU A 97 -3.42 -10.51 -10.77
CA LEU A 97 -4.71 -9.91 -11.10
C LEU A 97 -4.46 -8.59 -11.84
N THR A 98 -4.68 -8.59 -13.16
CA THR A 98 -4.45 -7.42 -14.01
C THR A 98 -5.43 -6.28 -13.69
N LEU A 99 -4.92 -5.16 -13.22
CA LEU A 99 -5.73 -3.96 -12.97
C LEU A 99 -5.99 -3.19 -14.27
N LEU A 100 -7.15 -2.52 -14.36
CA LEU A 100 -7.44 -1.55 -15.43
C LEU A 100 -6.40 -0.43 -15.46
N ARG A 101 -5.98 0.01 -14.28
CA ARG A 101 -4.88 0.96 -14.08
C ARG A 101 -4.02 0.44 -12.95
N ALA A 102 -2.82 -0.03 -13.30
CA ALA A 102 -1.82 -0.53 -12.35
C ALA A 102 -0.80 0.54 -11.94
N GLN A 103 -0.80 1.71 -12.58
CA GLN A 103 0.13 2.80 -12.28
C GLN A 103 -0.55 4.17 -12.39
N THR A 104 -0.09 5.12 -11.58
CA THR A 104 -0.49 6.53 -11.67
C THR A 104 0.75 7.40 -11.47
N PRO A 105 0.94 8.47 -12.28
CA PRO A 105 2.07 9.37 -12.11
C PRO A 105 2.01 10.12 -10.78
N ASP A 106 0.80 10.39 -10.29
CA ASP A 106 0.53 11.09 -9.04
C ASP A 106 -0.49 10.30 -8.21
N PHE A 107 -0.10 9.95 -6.99
CA PHE A 107 -0.99 9.43 -5.95
C PHE A 107 -1.01 10.36 -4.72
N SER A 108 -1.83 11.41 -4.81
CA SER A 108 -2.01 12.42 -3.76
C SER A 108 -3.15 12.13 -2.77
N LEU A 109 -4.27 11.55 -3.24
CA LEU A 109 -5.51 11.48 -2.47
C LEU A 109 -6.07 10.06 -2.37
N THR A 110 -6.75 9.59 -3.42
CA THR A 110 -7.39 8.27 -3.44
C THR A 110 -7.22 7.61 -4.80
N TRP A 111 -7.21 6.29 -4.81
CA TRP A 111 -7.14 5.48 -6.02
C TRP A 111 -8.02 4.25 -5.84
N MET A 112 -8.98 4.09 -6.75
CA MET A 112 -9.78 2.88 -6.87
C MET A 112 -9.04 1.87 -7.76
N ALA A 113 -8.65 0.74 -7.18
CA ALA A 113 -8.09 -0.39 -7.93
C ALA A 113 -9.25 -1.24 -8.46
N ILE A 114 -9.20 -1.57 -9.74
CA ILE A 114 -10.27 -2.30 -10.43
C ILE A 114 -9.62 -3.44 -11.22
N HIS A 115 -9.95 -4.68 -10.89
CA HIS A 115 -9.61 -5.87 -11.64
C HIS A 115 -10.87 -6.43 -12.31
N PRO A 116 -11.00 -6.35 -13.65
CA PRO A 116 -12.12 -6.97 -14.35
C PRO A 116 -12.03 -8.50 -14.26
N ILE A 117 -13.12 -9.15 -13.86
CA ILE A 117 -13.25 -10.61 -13.81
C ILE A 117 -13.73 -11.08 -15.19
N ASN A 118 -12.80 -11.10 -16.14
CA ASN A 118 -13.03 -11.58 -17.49
C ASN A 118 -12.68 -13.08 -17.62
N ALA A 119 -12.76 -13.63 -18.85
CA ALA A 119 -12.49 -15.05 -19.11
C ALA A 119 -11.07 -15.51 -18.74
N THR A 120 -10.08 -14.62 -18.66
CA THR A 120 -8.70 -14.94 -18.28
C THR A 120 -8.40 -14.67 -16.81
N SER A 121 -9.36 -14.11 -16.06
CA SER A 121 -9.20 -13.83 -14.64
C SER A 121 -9.14 -15.13 -13.84
N PRO A 122 -8.18 -15.28 -12.91
CA PRO A 122 -8.17 -16.36 -11.93
C PRO A 122 -9.40 -16.40 -11.00
N LEU A 123 -10.16 -15.30 -10.95
CA LEU A 123 -11.40 -15.19 -10.19
C LEU A 123 -12.64 -15.57 -11.01
N GLN A 124 -12.49 -15.89 -12.30
CA GLN A 124 -13.58 -16.35 -13.13
C GLN A 124 -14.19 -17.64 -12.53
N GLY A 125 -15.52 -17.67 -12.43
CA GLY A 125 -16.27 -18.81 -11.90
C GLY A 125 -16.10 -19.06 -10.39
N GLN A 126 -15.36 -18.22 -9.68
CA GLN A 126 -15.21 -18.34 -8.22
C GLN A 126 -16.46 -17.79 -7.51
N THR A 127 -16.86 -18.46 -6.43
CA THR A 127 -17.92 -18.00 -5.52
C THR A 127 -17.32 -17.66 -4.15
N PRO A 128 -18.03 -16.93 -3.27
CA PRO A 128 -17.57 -16.68 -1.90
C PRO A 128 -17.14 -17.97 -1.17
N GLU A 129 -17.93 -19.03 -1.30
CA GLU A 129 -17.69 -20.32 -0.65
C GLU A 129 -16.44 -21.00 -1.20
N SER A 130 -16.26 -20.95 -2.53
CA SER A 130 -15.08 -21.51 -3.18
C SER A 130 -13.80 -20.80 -2.73
N LEU A 131 -13.82 -19.47 -2.62
CA LEU A 131 -12.68 -18.69 -2.13
C LEU A 131 -12.31 -19.05 -0.68
N VAL A 132 -13.30 -19.30 0.19
CA VAL A 132 -13.06 -19.77 1.57
C VAL A 132 -12.43 -21.16 1.58
N GLN A 133 -12.95 -22.10 0.78
CA GLN A 133 -12.41 -23.46 0.68
C GLN A 133 -10.96 -23.47 0.18
N LEU A 134 -10.64 -22.62 -0.79
CA LEU A 134 -9.31 -22.46 -1.36
C LEU A 134 -8.37 -21.63 -0.48
N ARG A 135 -8.84 -21.17 0.70
CA ARG A 135 -8.13 -20.25 1.60
C ARG A 135 -7.54 -19.05 0.83
N ALA A 136 -8.34 -18.53 -0.10
CA ALA A 136 -7.93 -17.50 -1.02
C ALA A 136 -7.64 -16.18 -0.29
N GLN A 137 -6.61 -15.48 -0.74
CA GLN A 137 -6.25 -14.14 -0.29
C GLN A 137 -5.93 -13.25 -1.48
N ILE A 138 -6.34 -11.99 -1.42
CA ILE A 138 -5.90 -10.96 -2.36
C ILE A 138 -4.73 -10.23 -1.73
N VAL A 139 -3.55 -10.40 -2.33
CA VAL A 139 -2.31 -9.75 -1.91
C VAL A 139 -2.12 -8.49 -2.73
N VAL A 140 -2.10 -7.34 -2.06
CA VAL A 140 -1.87 -6.03 -2.67
C VAL A 140 -0.49 -5.52 -2.28
N SER A 141 0.25 -5.04 -3.26
CA SER A 141 1.52 -4.34 -3.08
C SER A 141 1.46 -3.02 -3.83
N LEU A 142 1.58 -1.91 -3.11
CA LEU A 142 1.70 -0.56 -3.64
C LEU A 142 3.12 -0.04 -3.38
N GLY A 143 3.75 0.52 -4.39
CA GLY A 143 5.05 1.19 -4.27
C GLY A 143 5.10 2.48 -5.06
N GLY A 144 6.05 3.35 -4.74
CA GLY A 144 6.27 4.62 -5.45
C GLY A 144 7.39 5.41 -4.78
N ILE A 145 7.53 6.69 -5.11
CA ILE A 145 8.52 7.60 -4.51
C ILE A 145 7.78 8.70 -3.76
N ASP A 146 8.08 8.88 -2.47
CA ASP A 146 7.60 10.03 -1.71
C ASP A 146 8.28 11.30 -2.20
N GLU A 147 7.51 12.23 -2.75
CA GLU A 147 8.03 13.46 -3.36
C GLU A 147 8.77 14.34 -2.34
N THR A 148 8.35 14.34 -1.06
CA THR A 148 8.88 15.24 -0.03
C THR A 148 10.32 14.89 0.36
N VAL A 149 10.66 13.60 0.37
CA VAL A 149 11.98 13.12 0.80
C VAL A 149 12.74 12.37 -0.31
N ALA A 150 12.14 12.26 -1.50
CA ALA A 150 12.67 11.53 -2.65
C ALA A 150 13.10 10.08 -2.33
N GLN A 151 12.33 9.39 -1.48
CA GLN A 151 12.59 8.00 -1.09
C GLN A 151 11.48 7.07 -1.53
N ALA A 152 11.85 5.81 -1.81
CA ALA A 152 10.88 4.77 -2.11
C ALA A 152 9.96 4.50 -0.92
N VAL A 153 8.68 4.31 -1.22
CA VAL A 153 7.65 3.90 -0.26
C VAL A 153 6.99 2.62 -0.71
N HIS A 154 6.65 1.77 0.24
CA HIS A 154 5.98 0.51 -0.01
C HIS A 154 4.89 0.30 1.03
N ALA A 155 3.71 -0.14 0.57
CA ALA A 155 2.62 -0.58 1.41
C ALA A 155 2.06 -1.89 0.89
N ARG A 156 1.63 -2.75 1.82
CA ARG A 156 1.03 -4.04 1.52
C ARG A 156 -0.27 -4.21 2.27
N HIS A 157 -1.19 -4.93 1.66
CA HIS A 157 -2.46 -5.28 2.28
C HIS A 157 -2.90 -6.68 1.84
N LEU A 158 -3.65 -7.34 2.69
CA LEU A 158 -4.19 -8.67 2.47
C LEU A 158 -5.69 -8.62 2.72
N PHE A 159 -6.48 -9.03 1.73
CA PHE A 159 -7.89 -9.34 1.93
C PHE A 159 -8.02 -10.86 2.00
N ASN A 160 -8.53 -11.38 3.10
CA ASN A 160 -8.92 -12.78 3.17
C ASN A 160 -10.22 -13.00 2.40
N ALA A 161 -10.59 -14.25 2.13
CA ALA A 161 -11.85 -14.57 1.47
C ALA A 161 -13.08 -13.93 2.13
N GLU A 162 -13.09 -13.82 3.46
CA GLU A 162 -14.14 -13.16 4.26
C GLU A 162 -14.19 -11.63 4.10
N ASP A 163 -13.09 -11.00 3.68
CA ASP A 163 -13.01 -9.56 3.42
C ASP A 163 -13.47 -9.20 2.00
N ILE A 164 -13.88 -10.18 1.19
CA ILE A 164 -14.32 -9.99 -0.20
C ILE A 164 -15.85 -10.06 -0.26
N LEU A 165 -16.49 -8.90 -0.39
CA LEU A 165 -17.94 -8.77 -0.38
C LEU A 165 -18.51 -8.78 -1.80
N TRP A 166 -19.29 -9.80 -2.13
CA TRP A 166 -19.98 -9.91 -3.43
C TRP A 166 -21.31 -9.17 -3.44
N ASN A 167 -21.65 -8.54 -4.57
CA ASN A 167 -22.83 -7.70 -4.76
C ASN A 167 -22.84 -6.46 -3.85
N TYR A 168 -21.66 -5.96 -3.50
CA TYR A 168 -21.48 -4.68 -2.80
C TYR A 168 -20.70 -3.70 -3.68
N ARG A 169 -20.94 -2.41 -3.46
CA ARG A 169 -20.11 -1.34 -4.00
C ARG A 169 -19.59 -0.46 -2.88
N LEU A 170 -18.41 0.09 -3.10
CA LEU A 170 -17.82 1.10 -2.23
C LEU A 170 -18.63 2.40 -2.35
N VAL A 171 -19.04 2.98 -1.21
CA VAL A 171 -19.79 4.25 -1.17
C VAL A 171 -18.94 5.38 -1.73
N ASP A 172 -19.53 6.28 -2.52
CA ASP A 172 -18.80 7.43 -3.04
C ASP A 172 -18.33 8.35 -1.90
N ILE A 173 -17.09 8.79 -1.99
CA ILE A 173 -16.43 9.65 -1.00
C ILE A 173 -16.06 11.01 -1.57
N ILE A 174 -16.19 11.20 -2.87
CA ILE A 174 -15.95 12.49 -3.52
C ILE A 174 -17.24 13.28 -3.41
N ARG A 175 -17.18 14.46 -2.79
CA ARG A 175 -18.34 15.34 -2.60
C ARG A 175 -18.01 16.74 -3.06
N ASP A 176 -19.01 17.40 -3.62
CA ASP A 176 -18.92 18.80 -3.97
C ASP A 176 -19.53 19.65 -2.84
N THR A 177 -18.90 20.78 -2.54
CA THR A 177 -19.42 21.80 -1.63
C THR A 177 -20.39 22.71 -2.37
N ALA A 178 -21.21 23.46 -1.62
CA ALA A 178 -22.09 24.47 -2.20
C ALA A 178 -21.34 25.57 -2.99
N GLY A 179 -20.04 25.78 -2.71
CA GLY A 179 -19.18 26.72 -3.41
C GLY A 179 -18.50 26.17 -4.66
N GLY A 180 -18.69 24.90 -5.00
CA GLY A 180 -18.08 24.25 -6.17
C GLY A 180 -16.73 23.59 -5.90
N ASP A 181 -16.16 23.74 -4.70
CA ASP A 181 -14.97 23.01 -4.29
C ASP A 181 -15.30 21.54 -4.04
N ARG A 182 -14.35 20.65 -4.33
CA ARG A 182 -14.50 19.20 -4.14
C ARG A 182 -13.65 18.73 -2.97
N TYR A 183 -14.21 17.89 -2.12
CA TYR A 183 -13.50 17.29 -0.99
C TYR A 183 -13.72 15.78 -0.94
N ILE A 184 -12.88 15.11 -0.14
CA ILE A 184 -12.95 13.68 0.08
C ILE A 184 -13.41 13.42 1.50
N ASP A 185 -14.59 12.82 1.64
CA ASP A 185 -15.15 12.43 2.92
C ASP A 185 -14.62 11.05 3.35
N PHE A 186 -13.57 11.06 4.17
CA PHE A 186 -12.95 9.84 4.69
C PHE A 186 -13.85 9.06 5.67
N THR A 187 -14.93 9.65 6.17
CA THR A 187 -15.89 8.98 7.08
C THR A 187 -16.48 7.73 6.43
N HIS A 188 -16.70 7.78 5.11
CA HIS A 188 -17.26 6.67 4.33
C HIS A 188 -16.21 5.87 3.55
N PHE A 189 -14.92 6.06 3.85
CA PHE A 189 -13.83 5.41 3.12
C PHE A 189 -13.93 3.87 3.15
N HIS A 190 -14.37 3.31 4.27
CA HIS A 190 -14.57 1.86 4.40
C HIS A 190 -16.03 1.44 4.15
N SER A 191 -16.95 2.38 3.95
CA SER A 191 -18.37 2.07 3.80
C SER A 191 -18.64 1.40 2.46
N VAL A 192 -19.52 0.40 2.53
CA VAL A 192 -20.06 -0.33 1.39
C VAL A 192 -21.58 -0.24 1.41
N THR A 193 -22.20 -0.41 0.25
CA THR A 193 -23.65 -0.52 0.10
C THR A 193 -23.96 -1.68 -0.85
N GLY A 194 -25.07 -2.39 -0.60
CA GLY A 194 -25.51 -3.48 -1.46
C GLY A 194 -25.90 -2.96 -2.85
N VAL A 195 -25.64 -3.76 -3.87
CA VAL A 195 -26.16 -3.54 -5.22
C VAL A 195 -27.46 -4.34 -5.30
N ALA A 196 -28.58 -3.66 -5.54
CA ALA A 196 -29.85 -4.33 -5.81
C ALA A 196 -29.74 -5.10 -7.14
N GLU A 197 -30.27 -6.33 -7.16
CA GLU A 197 -30.37 -7.17 -8.37
C GLU A 197 -31.26 -6.51 -9.44
#